data_AF-A0A9W5Z3I6-F1
#
_entry.id   AF-A0A9W5Z3I6-F1
#
_cell.length_a   1.000
_cell.length_b   1.000
_cell.length_c   1.000
_cell.angle_alpha   90.00
_cell.angle_beta   90.00
_cell.angle_gamma   90.00
#
_symmetry.space_group_name_H-M   'P 1'
#
loop_
_entity.id
_entity.type
_entity.pdbx_description
1 polymer ?
#
loop_
_entity_poly.entity_id
_entity_poly.type
_entity_poly.pdbx_seq_one_letter_code
_entity_poly.pdbx_strand_id
1 'polypeptide(L)'
;MVFACKKCKKCFRKDATEFDESDEYCPHCDNHFVIEAVTPTPTLQVEGEDARIDSRMLKDDRVRGHQERSIFNFKDISDRLG
;
A
#
# COMPACT_ATOMS: atom_id res chain seq x y z
N MET A 1 11.43 -10.33 32.00
CA MET A 1 11.83 -10.54 30.59
C MET A 1 13.26 -10.03 30.37
N VAL A 2 14.01 -10.63 29.43
CA VAL A 2 15.38 -10.19 29.07
C VAL A 2 15.36 -9.71 27.64
N PHE A 3 15.86 -8.49 27.41
CA PHE A 3 15.88 -7.82 26.11
C PHE A 3 17.30 -7.42 25.73
N ALA A 4 17.55 -7.27 24.43
CA ALA A 4 18.79 -6.73 23.89
C ALA A 4 18.49 -5.47 23.08
N CYS A 5 19.14 -4.36 23.42
CA CYS A 5 18.93 -3.11 22.71
C CYS A 5 19.69 -3.08 21.37
N LYS A 6 19.01 -2.71 20.28
CA LYS A 6 19.62 -2.59 18.94
C LYS A 6 20.69 -1.49 18.85
N LYS A 7 20.51 -0.39 19.58
CA LYS A 7 21.42 0.78 19.54
C LYS A 7 22.70 0.55 20.33
N CYS A 8 22.59 0.15 21.61
CA CYS A 8 23.77 -0.01 22.48
C CYS A 8 24.29 -1.45 22.60
N LYS A 9 23.58 -2.44 22.04
CA LYS A 9 23.92 -3.89 22.08
C LYS A 9 24.06 -4.47 23.50
N LYS A 10 23.62 -3.73 24.52
CA LYS A 10 23.60 -4.20 25.92
C LYS A 10 22.30 -4.97 26.18
N CYS A 11 22.44 -6.07 26.90
CA CYS A 11 21.30 -6.83 27.41
C CYS A 11 20.81 -6.18 28.71
N PHE A 12 19.49 -6.06 28.86
CA PHE A 12 18.85 -5.57 30.07
C PHE A 12 17.68 -6.46 30.45
N ARG A 13 17.35 -6.46 31.73
CA ARG A 13 16.20 -7.20 32.27
C ARG A 13 15.11 -6.21 32.63
N LYS A 14 13.89 -6.50 32.20
CA LYS A 14 12.70 -5.71 32.50
C LYS A 14 11.62 -6.61 33.08
N ASP A 15 11.03 -6.22 34.20
CA ASP A 15 9.85 -6.91 34.73
C ASP A 15 8.62 -6.42 33.97
N ALA A 16 7.82 -7.36 33.45
CA ALA A 16 6.70 -7.09 32.53
C ALA A 16 5.33 -7.23 33.22
N THR A 17 5.32 -7.21 34.55
CA THR A 17 4.10 -7.34 35.37
C THR A 17 3.33 -6.02 35.46
N GLU A 18 4.04 -4.91 35.48
CA GLU A 18 3.51 -3.55 35.43
C GLU A 18 4.25 -2.85 34.29
N PHE A 19 3.53 -2.18 33.39
CA PHE A 19 4.09 -1.54 32.21
C PHE A 19 3.75 -0.06 32.26
N ASP A 20 4.76 0.79 32.45
CA ASP A 20 4.63 2.24 32.52
C ASP A 20 5.30 2.91 31.30
N GLU A 21 5.00 4.17 30.99
CA GLU A 21 5.55 4.86 29.80
C GLU A 21 7.08 4.98 29.84
N SER A 22 7.66 5.02 31.05
CA SER A 22 9.11 4.99 31.26
C SER A 22 9.76 3.68 30.82
N ASP A 23 8.96 2.62 30.70
CA ASP A 23 9.42 1.27 30.42
C ASP A 23 9.60 1.00 28.93
N GLU A 24 9.16 1.91 28.08
CA GLU A 24 9.29 1.80 26.62
C GLU A 24 10.71 2.03 26.10
N TYR A 25 11.60 2.50 26.98
CA TYR A 25 12.96 2.91 26.65
C TYR A 25 14.02 1.97 27.24
N CYS A 26 15.10 1.80 26.49
CA CYS A 26 16.27 1.08 27.00
C CYS A 26 16.99 1.91 28.08
N PRO A 27 17.25 1.35 29.28
CA PRO A 27 17.86 2.08 30.41
C PRO A 27 19.32 2.50 30.20
N HIS A 28 19.93 2.13 29.07
CA HIS A 28 21.33 2.42 28.78
C HIS A 28 21.54 3.51 27.73
N CYS A 29 20.55 3.79 26.88
CA CYS A 29 20.73 4.70 25.74
C CYS A 29 19.44 5.36 25.24
N ASP A 30 18.37 5.23 26.02
CA ASP A 30 17.02 5.76 25.76
C ASP A 30 16.48 5.41 24.37
N ASN A 31 16.82 4.21 23.89
CA ASN A 31 16.24 3.70 22.67
C ASN A 31 14.82 3.19 22.96
N HIS A 32 13.82 3.84 22.38
CA HIS A 32 12.43 3.36 22.36
C HIS A 32 12.37 2.01 21.64
N PHE A 33 11.91 0.97 22.33
CA PHE A 33 11.89 -0.40 21.80
C PHE A 33 10.47 -0.92 21.55
N VAL A 34 9.45 -0.19 21.97
CA VAL A 34 8.06 -0.47 21.64
C VAL A 34 7.76 0.15 20.28
N ILE A 35 7.45 -0.68 19.28
CA ILE A 35 7.19 -0.20 17.92
C ILE A 35 5.70 -0.38 17.66
N GLU A 36 5.06 0.63 17.06
CA GLU A 36 3.67 0.52 16.62
C GLU A 36 3.49 -0.63 15.64
N ALA A 37 2.42 -1.40 15.81
CA ALA A 37 2.10 -2.48 14.91
C ALA A 37 1.72 -1.92 13.53
N VAL A 38 2.48 -2.31 12.51
CA VAL A 38 2.15 -1.96 11.12
C VAL A 38 0.90 -2.73 10.72
N THR A 39 -0.21 -2.02 10.50
CA THR A 39 -1.44 -2.63 9.98
C THR A 39 -1.36 -2.78 8.46
N PRO A 40 -1.73 -3.95 7.90
CA PRO A 40 -1.77 -4.10 6.45
C PRO A 40 -2.89 -3.22 5.89
N THR A 41 -2.53 -2.22 5.09
CA THR A 41 -3.51 -1.44 4.34
C THR A 41 -3.96 -2.25 3.12
N PRO A 42 -5.28 -2.35 2.86
CA PRO A 42 -5.76 -3.03 1.66
C PRO A 42 -5.31 -2.24 0.43
N THR A 43 -4.32 -2.77 -0.29
CA THR A 43 -3.83 -2.21 -1.54
C THR A 43 -4.34 -3.09 -2.68
N LEU A 44 -5.04 -2.49 -3.65
CA LEU A 44 -5.47 -3.17 -4.87
C LEU A 44 -4.25 -3.29 -5.78
N GLN A 45 -3.53 -4.41 -5.70
CA GLN A 45 -2.43 -4.69 -6.61
C GLN A 45 -2.99 -5.34 -7.88
N VAL A 46 -2.76 -4.70 -9.03
CA VAL A 46 -3.07 -5.29 -10.34
C VAL A 46 -1.83 -6.04 -10.78
N GLU A 47 -1.88 -7.37 -10.73
CA GLU A 47 -0.81 -8.22 -11.27
C GLU A 47 -0.86 -8.15 -12.80
N GLY A 48 0.12 -7.47 -13.40
CA GLY A 48 0.35 -7.50 -14.84
C GLY A 48 1.48 -8.50 -15.16
N GLU A 49 1.21 -9.44 -16.06
CA GLU A 49 2.27 -10.29 -16.63
C GLU A 49 3.24 -9.45 -17.51
N ASP A 50 4.27 -10.08 -18.09
CA ASP A 50 5.21 -9.40 -19.00
C ASP A 50 4.43 -8.68 -20.12
N ALA A 51 4.63 -7.37 -20.23
CA ALA A 51 4.01 -6.49 -21.21
C ALA A 51 4.17 -6.95 -22.68
N ARG A 52 5.18 -7.79 -22.97
CA ARG A 52 5.41 -8.37 -24.30
C ARG A 52 4.53 -9.60 -24.59
N ILE A 53 4.04 -10.26 -23.55
CA ILE A 53 3.17 -11.44 -23.63
C ILE A 53 1.72 -10.98 -23.56
N ASP A 54 1.41 -10.07 -22.64
CA ASP A 54 0.07 -9.50 -22.48
C ASP A 54 0.10 -7.97 -22.47
N SER A 55 -0.27 -7.38 -23.60
CA SER A 55 -0.33 -5.93 -23.80
C SER A 55 -1.68 -5.31 -23.41
N ARG A 56 -2.62 -6.06 -22.80
CA ARG A 56 -3.97 -5.55 -22.49
C ARG A 56 -3.98 -4.41 -21.47
N MET A 57 -2.97 -4.34 -20.62
CA MET A 57 -2.81 -3.26 -19.62
C MET A 57 -2.08 -2.03 -20.18
N LEU A 58 -1.63 -2.07 -21.44
CA LEU A 58 -0.98 -0.95 -22.12
C LEU A 58 -1.97 -0.27 -23.07
N LYS A 59 -2.07 1.06 -22.95
CA LYS A 59 -2.88 1.87 -23.85
C LYS A 59 -2.09 2.19 -25.12
N ASP A 60 -2.62 1.82 -26.29
CA ASP A 60 -2.08 2.23 -27.60
C ASP A 60 -2.85 3.44 -28.14
N ASP A 61 -2.19 4.60 -28.21
CA ASP A 61 -2.80 5.85 -28.67
C ASP A 61 -3.06 5.91 -30.19
N ARG A 62 -2.56 4.94 -30.97
CA ARG A 62 -2.78 4.86 -32.43
C ARG A 62 -4.12 4.22 -32.79
N VAL A 63 -4.70 3.44 -31.88
CA VAL A 63 -5.98 2.77 -32.11
C VAL A 63 -7.08 3.80 -31.92
N ARG A 64 -7.93 3.97 -32.94
CA ARG A 64 -9.09 4.86 -32.85
C ARG A 64 -10.01 4.33 -31.75
N GLY A 65 -10.06 5.05 -30.62
CA GLY A 65 -10.95 4.73 -29.51
C GLY A 65 -12.39 4.58 -30.00
N HIS A 66 -13.12 3.63 -29.42
CA HIS A 66 -14.54 3.48 -29.72
C HIS A 66 -15.22 4.80 -29.36
N GLN A 67 -15.86 5.46 -30.34
CA GLN A 67 -16.69 6.64 -30.05
C GLN A 67 -17.71 6.23 -28.98
N GLU A 68 -17.77 6.99 -27.90
CA GLU A 68 -18.76 6.80 -26.85
C GLU A 68 -20.15 6.96 -27.48
N ARG A 69 -20.79 5.82 -27.77
CA ARG A 69 -22.17 5.78 -28.26
C ARG A 69 -23.08 6.04 -27.07
N SER A 70 -23.25 7.31 -26.72
CA SER A 70 -24.21 7.73 -25.70
C SER A 70 -25.59 7.93 -26.33
N ILE A 71 -26.65 7.55 -25.62
CA ILE A 71 -28.04 7.76 -26.04
C ILE A 71 -28.38 9.27 -26.09
N PHE A 72 -27.54 10.11 -25.46
CA PHE A 72 -27.70 11.55 -25.38
C PHE A 72 -26.91 12.32 -26.45
N ASN A 73 -26.28 11.63 -27.40
CA ASN A 73 -25.51 12.28 -28.45
C ASN A 73 -26.44 12.67 -29.61
N PHE A 74 -26.89 13.94 -29.62
CA PHE A 74 -27.84 14.49 -30.59
C PHE A 74 -27.39 14.42 -32.06
N LYS A 75 -26.10 14.17 -32.33
CA LYS A 75 -25.57 14.00 -33.69
C LYS A 75 -25.93 12.67 -34.36
N ASP A 76 -26.22 11.62 -33.58
CA ASP A 76 -26.43 10.25 -34.10
C ASP A 76 -27.91 9.92 -34.38
N ILE A 77 -28.84 10.86 -34.15
CA ILE A 77 -30.30 10.64 -34.32
C ILE A 77 -30.68 10.56 -35.81
N SER A 78 -29.99 11.32 -36.66
CA SER A 78 -30.22 11.36 -38.11
C SER A 78 -29.95 10.02 -38.82
N ASP A 79 -28.97 9.24 -38.36
CA ASP A 79 -28.58 7.97 -38.99
C ASP A 79 -29.49 6.78 -38.62
N ARG A 80 -30.40 6.95 -37.65
CA ARG A 80 -31.31 5.88 -37.17
C ARG A 80 -32.76 6.03 -37.62
N LEU A 81 -33.09 7.12 -38.32
CA LEU A 81 -34.45 7.43 -38.79
C LEU A 81 -34.62 7.24 -40.32
N GLY A 82 -33.66 6.58 -40.98
CA GLY A 82 -33.77 6.11 -42.36
C GLY A 82 -34.12 4.63 -42.42
#